data_AF-A0A3A9HI07-F1
#
_entry.id   AF-A0A3A9HI07-F1
#
_cell.length_a   1.000
_cell.length_b   1.000
_cell.length_c   1.000
_cell.angle_alpha   90.00
_cell.angle_beta   90.00
_cell.angle_gamma   90.00
#
_symmetry.space_group_name_H-M   'P 1'
#
loop_
_entity.id
_entity.type
_entity.pdbx_description
1 polymer ?
#
loop_
_entity_poly.entity_id
_entity_poly.type
_entity_poly.pdbx_seq_one_letter_code
_entity_poly.pdbx_strand_id
1 'polypeptide(L)'
;MAFYTLKCALCGREFPAESTLKTCPDCGIHGTMYVLYDYDEVKKQIDRTSLAADPRFSLWRYEALLPMRKNSRRPTLQVGWTPLYDMPQIASEYDVGQLLIKDDGRNPTASLKDRASAVAVTLAAERNRDVLACASTGNAASSLAGFAANMGLKSVIFVPETAPVAKVTQLLVFGARVFLVKGDYAAAVRLAIEAIEHYGWYDRNCAINPFLVEGKKTCAMEIAEQCDWDVPDKVFVSVGDGCIVSSTYKGFYDLYKIGVIDRIPQIIGVQAEGACPIHRAIQEGADKVVFGPSHTIADSIDVGAPHNWAKALHAIRASHGNTTAVSDAEILSAVAELPRKSGVFAEPAGATAYAGFVKFARERRLKASDRVAVIISGNGLKDVASAQKAVPPAAKVAPNMEELIKILG
;
A
#
# COMPACT_ATOMS: atom_id res chain seq x y z
N MET A 1 6.34 25.84 -7.68
CA MET A 1 6.56 24.62 -6.86
C MET A 1 5.22 24.28 -6.25
N ALA A 2 4.83 23.03 -6.08
CA ALA A 2 3.61 22.76 -5.30
C ALA A 2 3.88 23.29 -3.88
N PHE A 3 3.22 24.38 -3.49
CA PHE A 3 3.38 24.95 -2.16
C PHE A 3 2.67 24.00 -1.20
N TYR A 4 3.44 23.36 -0.33
CA TYR A 4 2.91 22.49 0.70
C TYR A 4 3.53 22.81 2.05
N THR A 5 2.84 22.45 3.12
CA THR A 5 3.33 22.53 4.50
C THR A 5 3.27 21.14 5.12
N LEU A 6 4.23 20.80 5.95
CA LEU A 6 4.21 19.56 6.72
C LEU A 6 3.48 19.80 8.04
N LYS A 7 2.55 18.92 8.41
CA LYS A 7 1.81 19.04 9.68
C LYS A 7 1.89 17.75 10.49
N CYS A 8 2.35 17.83 11.73
CA CYS A 8 2.38 16.68 12.63
C CYS A 8 0.98 16.12 12.88
N ALA A 9 0.82 14.80 12.73
CA ALA A 9 -0.45 14.12 12.95
C ALA A 9 -0.87 14.04 14.44
N LEU A 10 0.03 14.33 15.37
CA LEU A 10 -0.22 14.28 16.82
C LEU A 10 -0.42 15.66 17.42
N CYS A 11 0.58 16.54 17.34
CA CYS A 11 0.52 17.86 17.97
C CYS A 11 0.02 18.98 17.03
N GLY A 12 -0.19 18.69 15.74
CA GLY A 12 -0.64 19.68 14.77
C GLY A 12 0.38 20.76 14.40
N ARG A 13 1.60 20.71 14.94
CA ARG A 13 2.68 21.66 14.60
C ARG A 13 3.01 21.59 13.12
N GLU A 14 3.22 22.77 12.53
CA GLU A 14 3.52 22.94 11.11
C GLU A 14 5.01 23.20 10.87
N PHE A 15 5.52 22.68 9.76
CA PHE A 15 6.91 22.79 9.34
C PHE A 15 7.00 23.16 7.84
N PRO A 16 8.02 23.93 7.43
CA PRO A 16 8.22 24.31 6.03
C PRO A 16 8.41 23.11 5.09
N ALA A 17 8.09 23.30 3.81
CA ALA A 17 8.23 22.27 2.75
C ALA A 17 9.67 21.76 2.60
N GLU A 18 10.63 22.66 2.78
CA GLU A 18 12.07 22.43 2.60
C GLU A 18 12.68 21.64 3.75
N SER A 19 11.91 21.40 4.80
CA SER A 19 12.34 20.63 5.97
C SER A 19 12.82 19.24 5.57
N THR A 20 14.00 18.86 6.07
CA THR A 20 14.52 17.49 5.97
C THR A 20 14.00 16.57 7.07
N LEU A 21 13.08 17.07 7.91
CA LEU A 21 12.50 16.30 9.01
C LEU A 21 11.68 15.13 8.46
N LYS A 22 11.99 13.93 8.97
CA LYS A 22 11.18 12.73 8.73
C LYS A 22 9.95 12.75 9.66
N THR A 23 10.18 13.02 10.94
CA THR A 23 9.12 13.10 11.95
C THR A 23 9.19 14.41 12.74
N CYS A 24 8.12 14.73 13.46
CA CYS A 24 8.05 15.87 14.35
C CYS A 24 9.05 15.70 15.51
N PRO A 25 9.93 16.68 15.77
CA PRO A 25 10.91 16.61 16.86
C PRO A 25 10.26 16.52 18.24
N ASP A 26 9.10 17.14 18.43
CA ASP A 26 8.40 17.17 19.73
C ASP A 26 7.65 15.85 20.01
N CYS A 27 7.29 15.09 18.98
CA CYS A 27 6.54 13.85 19.10
C CYS A 27 7.35 12.58 18.76
N GLY A 28 8.65 12.74 18.47
CA GLY A 28 9.56 11.65 18.14
C GLY A 28 9.12 10.84 16.91
N ILE A 29 9.41 9.53 16.91
CA ILE A 29 9.16 8.63 15.77
C ILE A 29 7.67 8.46 15.44
N HIS A 30 6.77 8.72 16.41
CA HIS A 30 5.32 8.66 16.22
C HIS A 30 4.73 9.95 15.67
N GLY A 31 5.50 11.04 15.67
CA GLY A 31 5.16 12.32 15.09
C GLY A 31 5.18 12.33 13.56
N THR A 32 4.53 11.34 12.92
CA THR A 32 4.43 11.29 11.46
C THR A 32 3.68 12.51 10.93
N MET A 33 4.08 13.02 9.77
CA MET A 33 3.54 14.29 9.24
C MET A 33 2.65 14.06 8.01
N TYR A 34 1.66 14.93 7.85
CA TYR A 34 0.87 15.11 6.62
C TYR A 34 1.57 16.10 5.69
N VAL A 35 1.40 15.91 4.38
CA VAL A 35 1.70 16.94 3.38
C VAL A 35 0.39 17.64 3.03
N LEU A 36 0.30 18.93 3.37
CA LEU A 36 -0.88 19.77 3.11
C LEU A 36 -0.58 20.72 1.97
N TYR A 37 -1.42 20.71 0.93
CA TYR A 37 -1.25 21.56 -0.25
C TYR A 37 -2.05 22.85 -0.11
N ASP A 38 -1.63 23.88 -0.84
CA ASP A 38 -2.52 24.99 -1.18
C ASP A 38 -3.59 24.50 -2.18
N TYR A 39 -4.75 24.11 -1.65
CA TYR A 39 -5.83 23.55 -2.47
C TYR A 39 -6.44 24.56 -3.44
N ASP A 40 -6.40 25.86 -3.13
CA ASP A 40 -6.93 26.88 -4.02
C ASP A 40 -6.02 27.09 -5.23
N GLU A 41 -4.70 26.92 -5.05
CA GLU A 41 -3.76 26.89 -6.16
C GLU A 41 -3.81 25.58 -6.96
N VAL A 42 -4.00 24.43 -6.29
CA VAL A 42 -4.14 23.14 -6.99
C VAL A 42 -5.38 23.10 -7.89
N LYS A 43 -6.52 23.66 -7.44
CA LYS A 43 -7.76 23.74 -8.23
C LYS A 43 -7.59 24.46 -9.57
N LYS A 44 -6.61 25.36 -9.70
CA LYS A 44 -6.32 26.06 -10.96
C LYS A 44 -5.50 25.21 -11.93
N GLN A 45 -4.89 24.13 -11.45
CA GLN A 45 -3.97 23.29 -12.22
C GLN A 45 -4.60 21.97 -12.64
N ILE A 46 -5.48 21.41 -11.80
CA ILE A 46 -6.13 20.13 -12.06
C ILE A 46 -7.63 20.18 -11.76
N ASP A 47 -8.41 19.66 -12.71
CA ASP A 47 -9.84 19.39 -12.60
C ASP A 47 -10.21 18.14 -13.44
N ARG A 48 -11.50 17.81 -13.52
CA ARG A 48 -11.99 16.66 -14.29
C ARG A 48 -11.64 16.78 -15.79
N THR A 49 -11.71 17.99 -16.36
CA THR A 49 -11.44 18.24 -17.78
C THR A 49 -9.96 18.11 -18.10
N SER A 50 -9.08 18.67 -17.27
CA SER A 50 -7.63 18.56 -17.45
C SER A 50 -7.14 17.13 -17.29
N LEU A 51 -7.73 16.37 -16.35
CA LEU A 51 -7.37 14.97 -16.14
C LEU A 51 -7.84 14.10 -17.31
N ALA A 52 -9.06 14.31 -17.81
CA ALA A 52 -9.54 13.63 -19.01
C ALA A 52 -8.67 13.89 -20.25
N ALA A 53 -8.08 15.09 -20.35
CA ALA A 53 -7.16 15.47 -21.43
C ALA A 53 -5.70 15.00 -21.21
N ASP A 54 -5.35 14.49 -20.03
CA ASP A 54 -3.97 14.07 -19.71
C ASP A 54 -3.67 12.69 -20.33
N PRO A 55 -2.70 12.60 -21.28
CA PRO A 55 -2.37 11.35 -21.96
C PRO A 55 -1.59 10.37 -21.06
N ARG A 56 -1.17 10.77 -19.86
CA ARG A 56 -0.33 9.95 -18.98
C ARG A 56 -1.17 8.96 -18.20
N PHE A 57 -1.00 7.68 -18.49
CA PHE A 57 -1.59 6.59 -17.71
C PHE A 57 -0.66 6.14 -16.58
N SER A 58 -0.39 7.06 -15.64
CA SER A 58 0.44 6.79 -14.46
C SER A 58 0.09 7.74 -13.32
N LEU A 59 0.65 7.50 -12.12
CA LEU A 59 0.50 8.37 -10.96
C LEU A 59 0.91 9.83 -11.23
N TRP A 60 1.72 10.07 -12.26
CA TRP A 60 2.18 11.41 -12.65
C TRP A 60 1.08 12.30 -13.22
N ARG A 61 -0.08 11.76 -13.61
CA ARG A 61 -1.24 12.58 -14.00
C ARG A 61 -1.75 13.46 -12.85
N TYR A 62 -1.48 13.06 -11.61
CA TYR A 62 -1.85 13.80 -10.39
C TYR A 62 -0.72 14.69 -9.85
N GLU A 63 0.23 15.13 -10.69
CA GLU A 63 1.44 15.82 -10.24
C GLU A 63 1.20 17.09 -9.42
N ALA A 64 0.09 17.82 -9.64
CA ALA A 64 -0.26 19.00 -8.85
C ALA A 64 -0.57 18.66 -7.38
N LEU A 65 -0.92 17.40 -7.10
CA LEU A 65 -1.13 16.83 -5.78
C LEU A 65 0.04 15.92 -5.38
N LEU A 66 1.26 16.15 -5.86
CA LEU A 66 2.45 15.44 -5.40
C LEU A 66 3.52 16.42 -4.89
N PRO A 67 4.33 16.05 -3.89
CA PRO A 67 5.23 16.97 -3.20
C PRO A 67 6.54 17.22 -3.97
N MET A 68 6.48 17.45 -5.28
CA MET A 68 7.63 17.54 -6.17
C MET A 68 7.57 18.73 -7.12
N ARG A 69 8.70 19.05 -7.74
CA ARG A 69 8.76 20.11 -8.76
C ARG A 69 8.20 19.59 -10.08
N LYS A 70 7.59 20.49 -10.88
CA LYS A 70 6.96 20.15 -12.16
C LYS A 70 7.92 19.43 -13.11
N ASN A 71 9.16 19.90 -13.23
CA ASN A 71 10.15 19.38 -14.17
C ASN A 71 11.13 18.36 -13.55
N SER A 72 10.75 17.70 -12.46
CA SER A 72 11.63 16.75 -11.79
C SER A 72 11.86 15.50 -12.63
N ARG A 73 13.07 14.94 -12.50
CA ARG A 73 13.42 13.65 -13.10
C ARG A 73 12.53 12.56 -12.52
N ARG A 74 11.86 11.80 -13.38
CA ARG A 74 10.91 10.74 -13.01
C ARG A 74 11.38 9.39 -13.55
N PRO A 75 11.06 8.29 -12.85
CA PRO A 75 11.12 6.95 -13.41
C PRO A 75 10.40 6.86 -14.75
N THR A 76 10.97 6.11 -15.69
CA THR A 76 10.37 5.87 -17.02
C THR A 76 9.31 4.77 -17.00
N LEU A 77 9.18 4.05 -15.89
CA LEU A 77 8.21 2.97 -15.73
C LEU A 77 6.79 3.53 -15.59
N GLN A 78 5.82 2.82 -16.16
CA GLN A 78 4.41 3.09 -15.91
C GLN A 78 4.04 2.60 -14.50
N VAL A 79 3.85 3.54 -13.59
CA VAL A 79 3.45 3.26 -12.20
C VAL A 79 2.07 3.80 -11.95
N GLY A 80 1.21 2.99 -11.36
CA GLY A 80 -0.20 3.29 -11.28
C GLY A 80 -0.91 3.10 -12.62
N TRP A 81 -2.06 3.73 -12.74
CA TRP A 81 -3.10 3.42 -13.72
C TRP A 81 -3.36 1.91 -13.84
N THR A 82 -3.37 1.24 -12.70
CA THR A 82 -3.58 -0.20 -12.63
C THR A 82 -5.04 -0.54 -12.91
N PRO A 83 -5.35 -1.76 -13.37
CA PRO A 83 -6.73 -2.14 -13.67
C PRO A 83 -7.66 -2.02 -12.45
N LEU A 84 -8.88 -1.57 -12.72
CA LEU A 84 -10.02 -1.61 -11.82
C LEU A 84 -11.07 -2.49 -12.48
N TYR A 85 -11.23 -3.71 -11.99
CA TYR A 85 -12.10 -4.70 -12.61
C TYR A 85 -13.46 -4.74 -11.93
N ASP A 86 -14.55 -4.70 -12.69
CA ASP A 86 -15.90 -4.97 -12.19
C ASP A 86 -16.15 -6.48 -12.10
N MET A 87 -16.74 -6.92 -10.98
CA MET A 87 -16.93 -8.32 -10.61
C MET A 87 -18.40 -8.66 -10.36
N PRO A 88 -19.25 -8.63 -11.40
CA PRO A 88 -20.70 -8.82 -11.22
C PRO A 88 -21.08 -10.20 -10.64
N GLN A 89 -20.32 -11.25 -10.95
CA GLN A 89 -20.58 -12.59 -10.40
C GLN A 89 -20.32 -12.64 -8.89
N ILE A 90 -19.22 -12.03 -8.44
CA ILE A 90 -18.87 -11.97 -7.01
C ILE A 90 -19.84 -11.04 -6.27
N ALA A 91 -20.18 -9.90 -6.87
CA ALA A 91 -21.15 -8.96 -6.32
C ALA A 91 -22.52 -9.65 -6.07
N SER A 92 -23.01 -10.42 -7.05
CA SER A 92 -24.23 -11.21 -6.93
C SER A 92 -24.15 -12.28 -5.84
N GLU A 93 -23.05 -13.03 -5.76
CA GLU A 93 -22.86 -14.08 -4.74
C GLU A 93 -22.92 -13.54 -3.30
N TYR A 94 -22.45 -12.33 -3.08
CA TYR A 94 -22.38 -11.70 -1.76
C TYR A 94 -23.50 -10.68 -1.49
N ASP A 95 -24.49 -10.56 -2.39
CA ASP A 95 -25.61 -9.62 -2.29
C ASP A 95 -25.17 -8.16 -2.12
N VAL A 96 -24.27 -7.72 -3.01
CA VAL A 96 -23.72 -6.35 -3.06
C VAL A 96 -23.96 -5.75 -4.44
N GLY A 97 -24.24 -4.45 -4.50
CA GLY A 97 -24.65 -3.79 -5.76
C GLY A 97 -23.54 -3.75 -6.81
N GLN A 98 -22.30 -3.49 -6.38
CA GLN A 98 -21.13 -3.56 -7.25
C GLN A 98 -19.87 -3.93 -6.45
N LEU A 99 -19.02 -4.78 -7.03
CA LEU A 99 -17.70 -5.07 -6.49
C LEU A 99 -16.63 -4.74 -7.53
N LEU A 100 -15.71 -3.86 -7.14
CA LEU A 100 -14.56 -3.44 -7.93
C LEU A 100 -13.27 -3.97 -7.31
N ILE A 101 -12.39 -4.56 -8.11
CA ILE A 101 -11.07 -5.02 -7.68
C ILE A 101 -10.00 -4.12 -8.28
N LYS A 102 -9.30 -3.37 -7.42
CA LYS A 102 -8.16 -2.51 -7.81
C LYS A 102 -6.87 -3.32 -7.71
N ASP A 103 -6.36 -3.80 -8.84
CA ASP A 103 -5.20 -4.70 -8.91
C ASP A 103 -3.87 -3.94 -8.98
N ASP A 104 -3.43 -3.43 -7.83
CA ASP A 104 -2.13 -2.77 -7.68
C ASP A 104 -0.95 -3.76 -7.67
N GLY A 105 -1.22 -5.07 -7.73
CA GLY A 105 -0.24 -6.12 -7.99
C GLY A 105 0.33 -6.09 -9.42
N ARG A 106 -0.24 -5.27 -10.31
CA ARG A 106 0.26 -5.09 -11.69
C ARG A 106 1.25 -3.96 -11.90
N ASN A 107 1.67 -3.28 -10.83
CA ASN A 107 2.78 -2.34 -10.90
C ASN A 107 4.12 -3.05 -11.26
N PRO A 108 5.16 -2.33 -11.72
CA PRO A 108 6.39 -2.94 -12.26
C PRO A 108 7.12 -3.96 -11.37
N THR A 109 7.17 -3.76 -10.05
CA THR A 109 7.75 -4.72 -9.09
C THR A 109 6.70 -5.58 -8.39
N ALA A 110 5.48 -5.56 -8.94
CA ALA A 110 4.30 -6.31 -8.57
C ALA A 110 3.68 -5.93 -7.22
N SER A 111 3.73 -4.64 -6.84
CA SER A 111 3.04 -4.15 -5.64
C SER A 111 2.72 -2.66 -5.65
N LEU A 112 1.75 -2.26 -4.83
CA LEU A 112 1.40 -0.86 -4.51
C LEU A 112 2.59 -0.05 -3.98
N LYS A 113 3.64 -0.72 -3.47
CA LYS A 113 4.84 -0.03 -2.94
C LYS A 113 5.56 0.77 -4.02
N ASP A 114 5.36 0.46 -5.29
CA ASP A 114 5.93 1.17 -6.44
C ASP A 114 5.53 2.64 -6.50
N ARG A 115 4.27 2.95 -6.16
CA ARG A 115 3.80 4.33 -6.09
C ARG A 115 4.63 5.18 -5.12
N ALA A 116 4.98 4.61 -3.98
CA ALA A 116 5.83 5.27 -2.99
C ALA A 116 7.29 5.35 -3.46
N SER A 117 7.83 4.28 -4.04
CA SER A 117 9.23 4.27 -4.50
C SER A 117 9.46 5.24 -5.66
N ALA A 118 8.48 5.39 -6.56
CA ALA A 118 8.53 6.36 -7.66
C ALA A 118 8.69 7.79 -7.13
N VAL A 119 7.89 8.17 -6.13
CA VAL A 119 8.05 9.46 -5.45
C VAL A 119 9.39 9.55 -4.71
N ALA A 120 9.82 8.47 -4.04
CA ALA A 120 11.07 8.43 -3.28
C ALA A 120 12.29 8.74 -4.16
N VAL A 121 12.43 8.07 -5.31
CA VAL A 121 13.60 8.24 -6.19
C VAL A 121 13.59 9.58 -6.91
N THR A 122 12.42 10.12 -7.26
CA THR A 122 12.30 11.48 -7.80
C THR A 122 12.75 12.51 -6.76
N LEU A 123 12.29 12.39 -5.53
CA LEU A 123 12.67 13.29 -4.44
C LEU A 123 14.13 13.14 -3.99
N ALA A 124 14.69 11.93 -4.06
CA ALA A 124 16.11 11.71 -3.82
C ALA A 124 16.96 12.46 -4.87
N ALA A 125 16.58 12.35 -6.15
CA ALA A 125 17.25 13.07 -7.24
C ALA A 125 17.13 14.60 -7.08
N GLU A 126 15.96 15.13 -6.73
CA GLU A 126 15.78 16.57 -6.46
C GLU A 126 16.69 17.10 -5.33
N ARG A 127 16.98 16.23 -4.36
CA ARG A 127 17.79 16.54 -3.18
C ARG A 127 19.27 16.13 -3.34
N ASN A 128 19.69 15.79 -4.57
CA ASN A 128 21.05 15.34 -4.90
C ASN A 128 21.52 14.18 -4.01
N ARG A 129 20.63 13.21 -3.76
CA ARG A 129 20.92 11.97 -3.02
C ARG A 129 21.03 10.82 -4.00
N ASP A 130 22.26 10.34 -4.20
CA ASP A 130 22.55 9.24 -5.12
C ASP A 130 22.29 7.86 -4.51
N VAL A 131 22.08 7.79 -3.19
CA VAL A 131 21.86 6.54 -2.46
C VAL A 131 20.55 6.61 -1.69
N LEU A 132 19.70 5.62 -1.90
CA LEU A 132 18.51 5.38 -1.11
C LEU A 132 18.68 4.11 -0.28
N ALA A 133 18.03 4.07 0.88
CA ALA A 133 18.02 2.88 1.71
C ALA A 133 16.66 2.63 2.37
N CYS A 134 16.41 1.37 2.71
CA CYS A 134 15.26 0.98 3.51
C CYS A 134 15.57 -0.21 4.42
N ALA A 135 14.80 -0.31 5.51
CA ALA A 135 14.84 -1.39 6.47
C ALA A 135 13.70 -2.39 6.20
N SER A 136 13.81 -3.19 5.13
CA SER A 136 12.76 -4.13 4.73
C SER A 136 13.31 -5.31 3.94
N THR A 137 12.66 -6.47 4.08
CA THR A 137 12.90 -7.69 3.29
C THR A 137 11.84 -7.93 2.22
N GLY A 138 10.76 -7.13 2.22
CA GLY A 138 9.55 -7.42 1.45
C GLY A 138 9.32 -6.48 0.26
N ASN A 139 8.06 -6.18 -0.03
CA ASN A 139 7.64 -5.39 -1.19
C ASN A 139 8.23 -3.97 -1.23
N ALA A 140 8.54 -3.37 -0.07
CA ALA A 140 9.16 -2.05 -0.05
C ALA A 140 10.62 -2.08 -0.56
N ALA A 141 11.35 -3.15 -0.25
CA ALA A 141 12.75 -3.32 -0.64
C ALA A 141 12.91 -3.62 -2.12
N SER A 142 12.13 -4.57 -2.64
CA SER A 142 12.11 -4.90 -4.08
C SER A 142 11.67 -3.71 -4.93
N SER A 143 10.66 -2.99 -4.47
CA SER A 143 10.24 -1.73 -5.08
C SER A 143 11.33 -0.66 -5.04
N LEU A 144 12.02 -0.47 -3.92
CA LEU A 144 13.15 0.48 -3.87
C LEU A 144 14.26 0.11 -4.85
N ALA A 145 14.67 -1.16 -4.85
CA ALA A 145 15.75 -1.65 -5.69
C ALA A 145 15.45 -1.42 -7.19
N GLY A 146 14.26 -1.83 -7.65
CA GLY A 146 13.87 -1.66 -9.05
C GLY A 146 13.79 -0.20 -9.50
N PHE A 147 13.26 0.69 -8.65
CA PHE A 147 13.15 2.11 -8.98
C PHE A 147 14.47 2.87 -8.88
N ALA A 148 15.34 2.51 -7.93
CA ALA A 148 16.69 3.04 -7.87
C ALA A 148 17.46 2.67 -9.13
N ALA A 149 17.40 1.40 -9.55
CA ALA A 149 18.02 0.91 -10.78
C ALA A 149 17.51 1.65 -12.02
N ASN A 150 16.18 1.81 -12.16
CA ASN A 150 15.59 2.56 -13.28
C ASN A 150 16.08 4.01 -13.38
N MET A 151 16.35 4.64 -12.24
CA MET A 151 16.84 6.01 -12.15
C MET A 151 18.37 6.12 -12.15
N GLY A 152 19.11 5.01 -12.23
CA GLY A 152 20.57 5.00 -12.10
C GLY A 152 21.07 5.45 -10.72
N LEU A 153 20.24 5.30 -9.69
CA LEU A 153 20.57 5.57 -8.29
C LEU A 153 20.99 4.27 -7.61
N LYS A 154 21.72 4.37 -6.50
CA LYS A 154 22.14 3.22 -5.70
C LYS A 154 21.08 2.93 -4.64
N SER A 155 20.77 1.66 -4.42
CA SER A 155 19.95 1.21 -3.29
C SER A 155 20.75 0.34 -2.33
N VAL A 156 20.69 0.64 -1.03
CA VAL A 156 21.29 -0.15 0.04
C VAL A 156 20.19 -0.74 0.91
N ILE A 157 20.22 -2.05 1.13
CA ILE A 157 19.15 -2.77 1.82
C ILE A 157 19.74 -3.68 2.89
N PHE A 158 19.20 -3.59 4.09
CA PHE A 158 19.59 -4.42 5.22
C PHE A 158 18.49 -5.43 5.50
N VAL A 159 18.86 -6.71 5.57
CA VAL A 159 17.96 -7.83 5.78
C VAL A 159 18.58 -8.79 6.80
N PRO A 160 17.82 -9.48 7.65
CA PRO A 160 18.38 -10.51 8.53
C PRO A 160 19.01 -11.64 7.71
N GLU A 161 20.01 -12.31 8.27
CA GLU A 161 20.70 -13.44 7.61
C GLU A 161 19.78 -14.60 7.24
N THR A 162 18.64 -14.71 7.93
CA THR A 162 17.60 -15.73 7.71
C THR A 162 16.57 -15.34 6.65
N ALA A 163 16.74 -14.19 5.97
CA ALA A 163 15.81 -13.74 4.95
C ALA A 163 15.68 -14.76 3.80
N PRO A 164 14.46 -15.02 3.27
CA PRO A 164 14.25 -15.99 2.22
C PRO A 164 15.10 -15.71 0.97
N VAL A 165 15.76 -16.75 0.45
CA VAL A 165 16.65 -16.65 -0.72
C VAL A 165 15.96 -15.96 -1.90
N ALA A 166 14.71 -16.34 -2.21
CA ALA A 166 13.96 -15.73 -3.31
C ALA A 166 13.81 -14.20 -3.18
N LYS A 167 13.57 -13.69 -1.96
CA LYS A 167 13.44 -12.25 -1.70
C LYS A 167 14.79 -11.55 -1.84
N VAL A 168 15.85 -12.12 -1.27
CA VAL A 168 17.22 -11.57 -1.38
C VAL A 168 17.67 -11.55 -2.85
N THR A 169 17.46 -12.64 -3.59
CA THR A 169 17.79 -12.74 -5.01
C THR A 169 17.10 -11.67 -5.83
N GLN A 170 15.80 -11.40 -5.59
CA GLN A 170 15.09 -10.33 -6.28
C GLN A 170 15.77 -8.95 -6.09
N LEU A 171 16.26 -8.65 -4.88
CA LEU A 171 16.97 -7.39 -4.61
C LEU A 171 18.30 -7.31 -5.37
N LEU A 172 19.07 -8.40 -5.36
CA LEU A 172 20.36 -8.50 -6.04
C LEU A 172 20.22 -8.40 -7.56
N VAL A 173 19.17 -8.99 -8.14
CA VAL A 173 18.86 -8.89 -9.59
C VAL A 173 18.63 -7.44 -10.02
N PHE A 174 18.00 -6.63 -9.18
CA PHE A 174 17.86 -5.19 -9.42
C PHE A 174 19.16 -4.40 -9.16
N GLY A 175 20.26 -5.04 -8.77
CA GLY A 175 21.55 -4.39 -8.51
C GLY A 175 21.64 -3.70 -7.15
N ALA A 176 20.75 -4.02 -6.20
CA ALA A 176 20.84 -3.48 -4.85
C ALA A 176 22.07 -4.01 -4.11
N ARG A 177 22.69 -3.15 -3.29
CA ARG A 177 23.69 -3.58 -2.31
C ARG A 177 22.97 -4.12 -1.08
N VAL A 178 22.93 -5.43 -0.95
CA VAL A 178 22.23 -6.12 0.14
C VAL A 178 23.20 -6.54 1.23
N PHE A 179 22.88 -6.21 2.48
CA PHE A 179 23.62 -6.66 3.66
C PHE A 179 22.78 -7.64 4.47
N LEU A 180 23.26 -8.89 4.57
CA LEU A 180 22.73 -9.89 5.47
C LEU A 180 23.26 -9.63 6.88
N VAL A 181 22.41 -9.07 7.73
CA VAL A 181 22.71 -8.70 9.11
C VAL A 181 22.60 -9.95 9.97
N LYS A 182 23.68 -10.25 10.72
CA LYS A 182 23.71 -11.35 11.68
C LYS A 182 22.86 -11.01 12.91
N GLY A 183 21.57 -11.28 12.81
CA GLY A 183 20.59 -10.92 13.82
C GLY A 183 19.16 -11.03 13.29
N ASP A 184 18.21 -10.65 14.14
CA ASP A 184 16.79 -10.63 13.80
C ASP A 184 16.41 -9.41 12.94
N TYR A 185 15.14 -9.36 12.55
CA TYR A 185 14.60 -8.24 11.78
C TYR A 185 14.79 -6.89 12.51
N ALA A 186 14.62 -6.85 13.83
CA ALA A 186 14.80 -5.64 14.62
C ALA A 186 16.25 -5.14 14.59
N ALA A 187 17.24 -6.04 14.64
CA ALA A 187 18.65 -5.70 14.49
C ALA A 187 18.96 -5.13 13.10
N ALA A 188 18.41 -5.74 12.04
CA ALA A 188 18.56 -5.22 10.68
C ALA A 188 17.94 -3.82 10.52
N VAL A 189 16.79 -3.57 11.14
CA VAL A 189 16.14 -2.24 11.13
C VAL A 189 16.97 -1.20 11.87
N ARG A 190 17.47 -1.51 13.08
CA ARG A 190 18.34 -0.59 13.85
C ARG A 190 19.58 -0.20 13.05
N LEU A 191 20.31 -1.18 12.52
CA LEU A 191 21.51 -0.93 11.72
C LEU A 191 21.20 -0.10 10.47
N ALA A 192 20.07 -0.35 9.80
CA ALA A 192 19.67 0.44 8.65
C ALA A 192 19.40 1.91 9.00
N ILE A 193 18.73 2.19 10.12
CA ILE A 193 18.46 3.55 10.60
C ILE A 193 19.77 4.27 10.91
N GLU A 194 20.65 3.63 11.68
CA GLU A 194 21.97 4.19 12.03
C GLU A 194 22.81 4.48 10.78
N ALA A 195 22.84 3.57 9.80
CA ALA A 195 23.56 3.76 8.54
C ALA A 195 22.96 4.89 7.68
N ILE A 196 21.62 4.96 7.60
CA ILE A 196 20.92 6.03 6.86
C ILE A 196 21.31 7.39 7.43
N GLU A 197 21.32 7.53 8.75
CA GLU A 197 21.66 8.78 9.44
C GLU A 197 23.15 9.12 9.27
N HIS A 198 24.04 8.14 9.50
CA HIS A 198 25.48 8.33 9.39
C HIS A 198 25.92 8.77 7.98
N TYR A 199 25.40 8.13 6.93
CA TYR A 199 25.79 8.42 5.55
C TYR A 199 24.90 9.48 4.87
N GLY A 200 23.83 9.94 5.52
CA GLY A 200 22.87 10.87 4.93
C GLY A 200 22.19 10.31 3.67
N TRP A 201 21.91 9.01 3.63
CA TRP A 201 21.18 8.40 2.52
C TRP A 201 19.71 8.82 2.54
N TYR A 202 19.05 8.79 1.38
CA TYR A 202 17.62 9.07 1.32
C TYR A 202 16.82 7.90 1.92
N ASP A 203 16.04 8.21 2.94
CA ASP A 203 15.25 7.24 3.70
C ASP A 203 13.94 6.89 2.99
N ARG A 204 13.79 5.65 2.51
CA ARG A 204 12.56 5.17 1.84
C ARG A 204 11.54 4.56 2.82
N ASN A 205 11.77 4.58 4.12
CA ASN A 205 10.84 4.02 5.10
C ASN A 205 9.54 4.84 5.14
N CYS A 206 8.47 4.28 4.56
CA CYS A 206 7.19 4.99 4.32
C CYS A 206 6.44 5.39 5.59
N ALA A 207 6.69 4.69 6.69
CA ALA A 207 6.05 4.96 7.97
C ALA A 207 6.44 6.33 8.53
N ILE A 208 7.69 6.74 8.30
CA ILE A 208 8.27 7.96 8.86
C ILE A 208 8.51 9.01 7.79
N ASN A 209 8.78 8.66 6.54
CA ASN A 209 8.97 9.66 5.48
C ASN A 209 7.60 10.19 5.01
N PRO A 210 7.27 11.47 5.26
CA PRO A 210 5.91 12.00 5.02
C PRO A 210 5.53 11.99 3.54
N PHE A 211 6.51 12.08 2.64
CA PHE A 211 6.27 12.19 1.20
C PHE A 211 5.86 10.87 0.54
N LEU A 212 6.12 9.73 1.17
CA LEU A 212 5.91 8.42 0.54
C LEU A 212 4.44 7.97 0.55
N VAL A 213 3.66 8.49 1.50
CA VAL A 213 2.19 8.35 1.53
C VAL A 213 1.57 9.05 0.32
N GLU A 214 2.16 10.16 -0.14
CA GLU A 214 1.68 10.94 -1.28
C GLU A 214 1.75 10.16 -2.60
N GLY A 215 2.74 9.27 -2.77
CA GLY A 215 2.72 8.34 -3.90
C GLY A 215 1.55 7.38 -3.82
N LYS A 216 1.35 6.75 -2.65
CA LYS A 216 0.32 5.71 -2.45
C LYS A 216 -1.10 6.21 -2.65
N LYS A 217 -1.39 7.45 -2.27
CA LYS A 217 -2.74 8.04 -2.35
C LYS A 217 -3.29 8.07 -3.77
N THR A 218 -2.41 8.07 -4.77
CA THR A 218 -2.79 8.02 -6.19
C THR A 218 -3.58 6.77 -6.55
N CYS A 219 -3.47 5.69 -5.77
CA CYS A 219 -4.34 4.51 -5.93
C CYS A 219 -5.83 4.88 -5.72
N ALA A 220 -6.14 5.67 -4.69
CA ALA A 220 -7.51 6.14 -4.44
C ALA A 220 -7.96 7.18 -5.47
N MET A 221 -7.05 8.04 -5.93
CA MET A 221 -7.35 9.00 -7.00
C MET A 221 -7.72 8.28 -8.30
N GLU A 222 -7.01 7.20 -8.63
CA GLU A 222 -7.35 6.35 -9.77
C GLU A 222 -8.67 5.64 -9.60
N ILE A 223 -8.99 5.13 -8.40
CA ILE A 223 -10.33 4.55 -8.16
C ILE A 223 -11.41 5.59 -8.44
N ALA A 224 -11.25 6.83 -7.96
CA ALA A 224 -12.21 7.89 -8.24
C ALA A 224 -12.33 8.17 -9.74
N GLU A 225 -11.20 8.34 -10.42
CA GLU A 225 -11.17 8.68 -11.84
C GLU A 225 -11.71 7.55 -12.73
N GLN A 226 -11.34 6.29 -12.46
CA GLN A 226 -11.81 5.12 -13.21
C GLN A 226 -13.29 4.79 -12.95
N CYS A 227 -13.88 5.34 -11.89
CA CYS A 227 -15.31 5.30 -11.62
C CYS A 227 -16.06 6.55 -12.15
N ASP A 228 -15.44 7.30 -13.08
CA ASP A 228 -15.99 8.54 -13.62
C ASP A 228 -16.41 9.53 -12.51
N TRP A 229 -15.57 9.64 -11.49
CA TRP A 229 -15.74 10.52 -10.32
C TRP A 229 -16.92 10.17 -9.40
N ASP A 230 -17.75 9.17 -9.74
CA ASP A 230 -18.72 8.58 -8.84
C ASP A 230 -18.05 7.49 -7.98
N VAL A 231 -17.38 7.94 -6.93
CA VAL A 231 -16.60 7.10 -6.01
C VAL A 231 -17.46 5.99 -5.37
N PRO A 232 -16.88 4.84 -5.00
CA PRO A 232 -17.60 3.77 -4.30
C PRO A 232 -18.07 4.22 -2.91
N ASP A 233 -19.01 3.48 -2.31
CA ASP A 233 -19.46 3.72 -0.94
C ASP A 233 -18.45 3.26 0.10
N LYS A 234 -17.76 2.15 -0.18
CA LYS A 234 -16.78 1.53 0.72
C LYS A 234 -15.52 1.13 -0.02
N VAL A 235 -14.37 1.35 0.60
CA VAL A 235 -13.06 0.90 0.08
C VAL A 235 -12.34 0.06 1.11
N PHE A 236 -12.13 -1.22 0.80
CA PHE A 236 -11.42 -2.18 1.65
C PHE A 236 -9.92 -2.15 1.38
N VAL A 237 -9.14 -2.10 2.47
CA VAL A 237 -7.68 -1.95 2.43
C VAL A 237 -7.03 -2.81 3.51
N SER A 238 -6.01 -3.59 3.13
CA SER A 238 -5.16 -4.31 4.09
C SER A 238 -4.29 -3.33 4.88
N VAL A 239 -4.19 -3.54 6.20
CA VAL A 239 -3.50 -2.61 7.12
C VAL A 239 -2.40 -3.33 7.90
N GLY A 240 -1.15 -2.96 7.61
CA GLY A 240 -0.01 -3.20 8.49
C GLY A 240 0.34 -1.93 9.25
N ASP A 241 1.37 -1.23 8.77
CA ASP A 241 1.93 -0.01 9.38
C ASP A 241 0.98 1.21 9.39
N GLY A 242 -0.18 1.15 8.74
CA GLY A 242 -1.12 2.28 8.60
C GLY A 242 -0.90 3.16 7.35
N CYS A 243 0.14 2.90 6.56
CA CYS A 243 0.48 3.75 5.40
C CYS A 243 -0.54 3.68 4.24
N ILE A 244 -1.05 2.50 3.90
CA ILE A 244 -1.97 2.37 2.75
C ILE A 244 -3.33 2.97 3.11
N VAL A 245 -3.92 2.57 4.25
CA VAL A 245 -5.21 3.09 4.72
C VAL A 245 -5.21 4.63 4.87
N SER A 246 -4.15 5.21 5.44
CA SER A 246 -4.02 6.67 5.54
C SER A 246 -3.89 7.34 4.17
N SER A 247 -3.13 6.74 3.25
CA SER A 247 -3.00 7.24 1.89
C SER A 247 -4.30 7.14 1.09
N THR A 248 -5.08 6.07 1.27
CA THR A 248 -6.36 5.88 0.58
C THR A 248 -7.32 7.00 0.94
N TYR A 249 -7.49 7.28 2.25
CA TYR A 249 -8.26 8.44 2.69
C TYR A 249 -7.71 9.76 2.14
N LYS A 250 -6.39 9.97 2.24
CA LYS A 250 -5.76 11.21 1.75
C LYS A 250 -6.01 11.46 0.27
N GLY A 251 -6.06 10.40 -0.55
CA GLY A 251 -6.30 10.51 -1.99
C GLY A 251 -7.69 11.05 -2.29
N PHE A 252 -8.72 10.45 -1.67
CA PHE A 252 -10.09 10.96 -1.78
C PHE A 252 -10.25 12.34 -1.13
N TYR A 253 -9.63 12.57 0.03
CA TYR A 253 -9.67 13.87 0.71
C TYR A 253 -9.09 14.98 -0.16
N ASP A 254 -7.97 14.75 -0.83
CA ASP A 254 -7.39 15.77 -1.72
C ASP A 254 -8.31 16.08 -2.90
N LEU A 255 -8.88 15.06 -3.55
CA LEU A 255 -9.87 15.25 -4.62
C LEU A 255 -11.12 15.99 -4.13
N TYR A 256 -11.59 15.68 -2.92
CA TYR A 256 -12.73 16.35 -2.29
C TYR A 256 -12.42 17.82 -2.01
N LYS A 257 -11.23 18.12 -1.47
CA LYS A 257 -10.79 19.50 -1.19
C LYS A 257 -10.67 20.36 -2.44
N ILE A 258 -10.35 19.76 -3.58
CA ILE A 258 -10.32 20.46 -4.87
C ILE A 258 -11.66 20.45 -5.61
N GLY A 259 -12.71 19.85 -5.05
CA GLY A 259 -14.04 19.82 -5.66
C GLY A 259 -14.17 18.87 -6.86
N VAL A 260 -13.23 17.92 -7.01
CA VAL A 260 -13.30 16.91 -8.08
C VAL A 260 -14.26 15.77 -7.73
N ILE A 261 -14.48 15.50 -6.44
CA ILE A 261 -15.50 14.57 -5.95
C ILE A 261 -16.33 15.23 -4.84
N ASP A 262 -17.57 14.79 -4.67
CA ASP A 262 -18.54 15.41 -3.75
C ASP A 262 -18.63 14.70 -2.40
N ARG A 263 -17.99 13.52 -2.26
CA ARG A 263 -18.00 12.71 -1.04
C ARG A 263 -16.72 11.88 -0.93
N ILE A 264 -16.42 11.43 0.29
CA ILE A 264 -15.32 10.50 0.57
C ILE A 264 -15.93 9.13 0.91
N PRO A 265 -15.47 8.02 0.27
CA PRO A 265 -15.91 6.67 0.63
C PRO A 265 -15.58 6.31 2.08
N GLN A 266 -16.39 5.43 2.68
CA GLN A 266 -16.03 4.81 3.95
C GLN A 266 -14.78 3.93 3.78
N ILE A 267 -13.71 4.21 4.52
CA ILE A 267 -12.49 3.41 4.42
C ILE A 267 -12.55 2.25 5.42
N ILE A 268 -12.49 1.03 4.91
CA ILE A 268 -12.56 -0.19 5.71
C ILE A 268 -11.16 -0.80 5.85
N GLY A 269 -10.58 -0.70 7.04
CA GLY A 269 -9.26 -1.24 7.35
C GLY A 269 -9.33 -2.71 7.76
N VAL A 270 -8.59 -3.58 7.09
CA VAL A 270 -8.57 -5.02 7.37
C VAL A 270 -7.20 -5.45 7.88
N GLN A 271 -7.15 -6.08 9.06
CA GLN A 271 -5.92 -6.61 9.65
C GLN A 271 -6.01 -8.12 9.85
N ALA A 272 -4.86 -8.81 9.92
CA ALA A 272 -4.83 -10.19 10.39
C ALA A 272 -5.06 -10.22 11.92
N GLU A 273 -5.80 -11.19 12.44
CA GLU A 273 -6.10 -11.32 13.88
C GLU A 273 -4.85 -11.30 14.76
N GLY A 274 -3.78 -11.99 14.34
CA GLY A 274 -2.49 -12.00 15.06
C GLY A 274 -1.66 -10.71 14.92
N ALA A 275 -2.11 -9.73 14.13
CA ALA A 275 -1.43 -8.46 13.87
C ALA A 275 -2.43 -7.28 13.72
N CYS A 276 -3.38 -7.15 14.66
CA CYS A 276 -4.51 -6.20 14.54
C CYS A 276 -4.54 -4.99 15.52
N PRO A 277 -3.40 -4.31 15.83
CA PRO A 277 -3.41 -3.27 16.86
C PRO A 277 -4.24 -2.01 16.50
N ILE A 278 -4.39 -1.67 15.21
CA ILE A 278 -5.24 -0.55 14.76
C ILE A 278 -6.73 -0.92 14.86
N HIS A 279 -7.10 -2.15 14.49
CA HIS A 279 -8.46 -2.65 14.63
C HIS A 279 -8.91 -2.59 16.11
N ARG A 280 -8.08 -3.09 17.05
CA ARG A 280 -8.36 -3.02 18.48
C ARG A 280 -8.61 -1.59 18.95
N ALA A 281 -7.72 -0.66 18.60
CA ALA A 281 -7.87 0.74 18.98
C ALA A 281 -9.15 1.39 18.41
N ILE A 282 -9.60 1.01 17.21
CA ILE A 282 -10.87 1.49 16.65
C ILE A 282 -12.07 0.91 17.42
N GLN A 283 -12.07 -0.39 17.72
CA GLN A 283 -13.15 -1.05 18.46
C GLN A 283 -13.27 -0.55 19.90
N GLU A 284 -12.15 -0.26 20.55
CA GLU A 284 -12.08 0.26 21.92
C GLU A 284 -12.32 1.78 22.01
N GLY A 285 -12.42 2.48 20.87
CA GLY A 285 -12.51 3.94 20.84
C GLY A 285 -11.25 4.65 21.34
N ALA A 286 -10.11 3.96 21.36
CA ALA A 286 -8.86 4.46 21.95
C ALA A 286 -8.16 5.50 21.07
N ASP A 287 -7.63 6.57 21.67
CA ASP A 287 -6.90 7.61 20.92
C ASP A 287 -5.47 7.21 20.53
N LYS A 288 -4.98 6.09 21.06
CA LYS A 288 -3.65 5.56 20.78
C LYS A 288 -3.73 4.07 20.50
N VAL A 289 -2.78 3.60 19.71
CA VAL A 289 -2.60 2.17 19.43
C VAL A 289 -1.66 1.57 20.47
N VAL A 290 -2.09 0.47 21.10
CA VAL A 290 -1.23 -0.34 21.97
C VAL A 290 -0.38 -1.25 21.11
N PHE A 291 0.94 -1.13 21.24
CA PHE A 291 1.88 -2.00 20.52
C PHE A 291 2.07 -3.33 21.24
N GLY A 292 2.40 -4.35 20.47
CA GLY A 292 2.67 -5.68 21.00
C GLY A 292 3.38 -6.57 19.99
N PRO A 293 3.64 -7.83 20.36
CA PRO A 293 4.07 -8.82 19.39
C PRO A 293 2.99 -9.01 18.32
N SER A 294 3.41 -9.41 17.13
CA SER A 294 2.52 -9.79 16.04
C SER A 294 3.00 -11.06 15.36
N HIS A 295 2.05 -11.80 14.80
CA HIS A 295 2.34 -12.96 13.98
C HIS A 295 1.20 -13.23 13.00
N THR A 296 1.51 -13.35 11.72
CA THR A 296 0.58 -13.79 10.67
C THR A 296 1.35 -14.32 9.47
N ILE A 297 0.74 -15.19 8.67
CA ILE A 297 1.25 -15.57 7.35
C ILE A 297 1.37 -14.37 6.38
N ALA A 298 0.62 -13.29 6.62
CA ALA A 298 0.59 -12.11 5.78
C ALA A 298 1.74 -11.13 6.13
N ASP A 299 2.96 -11.53 5.77
CA ASP A 299 4.22 -10.87 6.16
C ASP A 299 4.25 -9.34 5.98
N SER A 300 3.69 -8.82 4.90
CA SER A 300 3.71 -7.40 4.56
C SER A 300 2.79 -6.54 5.44
N ILE A 301 1.93 -7.18 6.24
CA ILE A 301 1.07 -6.55 7.26
C ILE A 301 1.29 -7.13 8.67
N ASP A 302 2.29 -7.98 8.88
CA ASP A 302 2.69 -8.48 10.19
C ASP A 302 3.38 -7.36 11.00
N VAL A 303 2.57 -6.47 11.57
CA VAL A 303 3.05 -5.25 12.24
C VAL A 303 2.34 -5.06 13.58
N GLY A 304 3.03 -5.39 14.66
CA GLY A 304 2.56 -5.16 16.03
C GLY A 304 2.78 -3.74 16.57
N ALA A 305 3.69 -2.98 15.95
CA ALA A 305 4.00 -1.59 16.30
C ALA A 305 3.93 -0.66 15.07
N PRO A 306 2.72 -0.37 14.56
CA PRO A 306 2.56 0.50 13.40
C PRO A 306 2.99 1.92 13.75
N HIS A 307 3.90 2.52 12.99
CA HIS A 307 4.39 3.88 13.21
C HIS A 307 3.43 4.93 12.64
N ASN A 308 2.67 4.58 11.60
CA ASN A 308 1.71 5.48 10.96
C ASN A 308 0.27 5.31 11.51
N TRP A 309 0.18 4.89 12.78
CA TRP A 309 -1.07 4.58 13.48
C TRP A 309 -2.00 5.80 13.61
N ALA A 310 -1.47 6.98 13.93
CA ALA A 310 -2.26 8.18 14.17
C ALA A 310 -3.03 8.61 12.90
N LYS A 311 -2.34 8.60 11.75
CA LYS A 311 -2.98 8.91 10.46
C LYS A 311 -3.96 7.82 10.03
N ALA A 312 -3.71 6.56 10.40
CA ALA A 312 -4.64 5.46 10.14
C ALA A 312 -5.94 5.59 10.95
N LEU A 313 -5.85 5.84 12.26
CA LEU A 313 -7.03 6.09 13.11
C LEU A 313 -7.83 7.28 12.59
N HIS A 314 -7.15 8.38 12.27
CA HIS A 314 -7.79 9.56 11.69
C HIS A 314 -8.50 9.23 10.37
N ALA A 315 -7.84 8.55 9.43
CA ALA A 315 -8.41 8.19 8.14
C ALA A 315 -9.69 7.35 8.26
N ILE A 316 -9.68 6.34 9.14
CA ILE A 316 -10.85 5.49 9.37
C ILE A 316 -11.98 6.29 10.01
N ARG A 317 -11.70 7.09 11.06
CA ARG A 317 -12.71 7.89 11.77
C ARG A 317 -13.32 8.99 10.89
N ALA A 318 -12.47 9.74 10.18
CA ALA A 318 -12.87 10.88 9.36
C ALA A 318 -13.64 10.49 8.10
N SER A 319 -13.45 9.26 7.60
CA SER A 319 -14.28 8.70 6.52
C SER A 319 -15.57 8.04 7.01
N HIS A 320 -15.86 8.10 8.32
CA HIS A 320 -16.92 7.30 8.95
C HIS A 320 -16.80 5.81 8.60
N GLY A 321 -15.56 5.34 8.43
CA GLY A 321 -15.21 3.97 8.08
C GLY A 321 -15.27 3.01 9.27
N ASN A 322 -14.77 1.80 9.05
CA ASN A 322 -14.76 0.76 10.07
C ASN A 322 -13.53 -0.15 9.88
N THR A 323 -13.39 -1.17 10.71
CA THR A 323 -12.33 -2.17 10.61
C THR A 323 -12.84 -3.59 10.81
N THR A 324 -12.06 -4.56 10.37
CA THR A 324 -12.19 -5.96 10.79
C THR A 324 -10.84 -6.62 10.92
N ALA A 325 -10.78 -7.60 11.83
CA ALA A 325 -9.72 -8.59 11.85
C ALA A 325 -10.19 -9.85 11.10
N VAL A 326 -9.28 -10.49 10.37
CA VAL A 326 -9.49 -11.79 9.71
C VAL A 326 -8.40 -12.77 10.14
N SER A 327 -8.76 -14.03 10.33
CA SER A 327 -7.83 -15.10 10.67
C SER A 327 -6.91 -15.44 9.49
N ASP A 328 -5.76 -16.05 9.77
CA ASP A 328 -4.87 -16.56 8.72
C ASP A 328 -5.56 -17.61 7.82
N ALA A 329 -6.53 -18.35 8.37
CA ALA A 329 -7.34 -19.29 7.59
C ALA A 329 -8.28 -18.57 6.59
N GLU A 330 -8.90 -17.47 7.01
CA GLU A 330 -9.69 -16.60 6.13
C GLU A 330 -8.80 -15.96 5.05
N ILE A 331 -7.58 -15.54 5.40
CA ILE A 331 -6.60 -15.01 4.43
C ILE A 331 -6.21 -16.07 3.40
N LEU A 332 -5.87 -17.30 3.82
CA LEU A 332 -5.55 -18.40 2.89
C LEU A 332 -6.75 -18.75 1.99
N SER A 333 -7.95 -18.74 2.54
CA SER A 333 -9.17 -18.96 1.76
C SER A 333 -9.32 -17.90 0.68
N ALA A 334 -9.08 -16.64 1.02
CA ALA A 334 -9.10 -15.53 0.06
C ALA A 334 -8.00 -15.64 -1.02
N VAL A 335 -6.79 -16.08 -0.66
CA VAL A 335 -5.69 -16.33 -1.62
C VAL A 335 -6.10 -17.35 -2.69
N ALA A 336 -6.86 -18.38 -2.31
CA ALA A 336 -7.37 -19.38 -3.25
C ALA A 336 -8.63 -18.91 -4.01
N GLU A 337 -9.55 -18.25 -3.31
CA GLU A 337 -10.86 -17.87 -3.85
C GLU A 337 -10.79 -16.72 -4.86
N LEU A 338 -10.05 -15.65 -4.52
CA LEU A 338 -9.95 -14.44 -5.35
C LEU A 338 -9.55 -14.76 -6.81
N PRO A 339 -8.44 -15.48 -7.09
CA PRO A 339 -8.07 -15.79 -8.47
C PRO A 339 -9.07 -16.72 -9.17
N ARG A 340 -9.73 -17.64 -8.44
CA ARG A 340 -10.75 -18.53 -9.04
C ARG A 340 -11.98 -17.77 -9.53
N LYS A 341 -12.35 -16.70 -8.82
CA LYS A 341 -13.55 -15.91 -9.13
C LYS A 341 -13.28 -14.69 -10.01
N SER A 342 -12.10 -14.09 -9.91
CA SER A 342 -11.77 -12.82 -10.58
C SER A 342 -10.61 -12.90 -11.57
N GLY A 343 -9.81 -13.98 -11.54
CA GLY A 343 -8.53 -14.06 -12.26
C GLY A 343 -7.39 -13.23 -11.63
N VAL A 344 -7.63 -12.50 -10.53
CA VAL A 344 -6.60 -11.70 -9.85
C VAL A 344 -5.86 -12.55 -8.82
N PHE A 345 -4.56 -12.73 -8.99
CA PHE A 345 -3.72 -13.51 -8.06
C PHE A 345 -2.98 -12.61 -7.08
N ALA A 346 -3.35 -12.69 -5.80
CA ALA A 346 -2.82 -11.86 -4.72
C ALA A 346 -1.94 -12.65 -3.75
N GLU A 347 -0.91 -12.00 -3.19
CA GLU A 347 -0.18 -12.52 -2.02
C GLU A 347 -1.07 -12.45 -0.77
N PRO A 348 -0.76 -13.13 0.35
CA PRO A 348 -1.61 -13.13 1.54
C PRO A 348 -1.99 -11.72 2.07
N ALA A 349 -1.02 -10.79 2.13
CA ALA A 349 -1.28 -9.41 2.51
C ALA A 349 -2.17 -8.67 1.50
N GLY A 350 -2.02 -8.94 0.19
CA GLY A 350 -2.87 -8.40 -0.86
C GLY A 350 -4.30 -8.96 -0.83
N ALA A 351 -4.46 -10.23 -0.46
CA ALA A 351 -5.75 -10.90 -0.33
C ALA A 351 -6.51 -10.54 0.95
N THR A 352 -5.83 -9.99 1.96
CA THR A 352 -6.43 -9.66 3.27
C THR A 352 -7.61 -8.68 3.13
N ALA A 353 -7.52 -7.67 2.27
CA ALA A 353 -8.63 -6.75 2.00
C ALA A 353 -9.87 -7.49 1.44
N TYR A 354 -9.67 -8.45 0.55
CA TYR A 354 -10.74 -9.30 0.01
C TYR A 354 -11.34 -10.22 1.08
N ALA A 355 -10.51 -10.83 1.94
CA ALA A 355 -11.00 -11.59 3.08
C ALA A 355 -11.90 -10.75 4.00
N GLY A 356 -11.52 -9.49 4.25
CA GLY A 356 -12.35 -8.56 5.03
C GLY A 356 -13.67 -8.20 4.35
N PHE A 357 -13.68 -8.04 3.02
CA PHE A 357 -14.91 -7.87 2.24
C PHE A 357 -15.83 -9.08 2.39
N VAL A 358 -15.30 -10.30 2.19
CA VAL A 358 -16.08 -11.55 2.33
C VAL A 358 -16.66 -11.68 3.73
N LYS A 359 -15.88 -11.36 4.77
CA LYS A 359 -16.35 -11.36 6.16
C LYS A 359 -17.47 -10.34 6.39
N PHE A 360 -17.31 -9.11 5.93
CA PHE A 360 -18.35 -8.07 6.01
C PHE A 360 -19.66 -8.48 5.32
N ALA A 361 -19.57 -9.08 4.13
CA ALA A 361 -20.74 -9.59 3.40
C ALA A 361 -21.45 -10.69 4.19
N ARG A 362 -20.69 -11.69 4.69
CA ARG A 362 -21.24 -12.80 5.50
C ARG A 362 -21.86 -12.31 6.82
N GLU A 363 -21.31 -11.28 7.42
CA GLU A 363 -21.84 -10.61 8.63
C GLU A 363 -23.02 -9.67 8.33
N ARG A 364 -23.48 -9.56 7.07
CA ARG A 364 -24.55 -8.63 6.63
C ARG A 364 -24.27 -7.17 6.98
N ARG A 365 -23.00 -6.78 6.91
CA ARG A 365 -22.52 -5.39 7.13
C ARG A 365 -22.44 -4.57 5.84
N LEU A 366 -22.81 -5.18 4.72
CA LEU A 366 -22.96 -4.55 3.41
C LEU A 366 -24.44 -4.54 3.02
N LYS A 367 -24.83 -3.54 2.23
CA LYS A 367 -26.17 -3.42 1.65
C LYS A 367 -26.13 -3.89 0.19
N ALA A 368 -27.25 -4.42 -0.30
CA ALA A 368 -27.43 -4.76 -1.71
C ALA A 368 -27.27 -3.56 -2.67
N SER A 369 -27.36 -2.33 -2.17
CA SER A 369 -27.10 -1.11 -2.94
C SER A 369 -25.65 -0.62 -2.87
N ASP A 370 -24.80 -1.20 -2.02
CA ASP A 370 -23.43 -0.70 -1.82
C ASP A 370 -22.58 -0.93 -3.08
N ARG A 371 -21.84 0.11 -3.47
CA ARG A 371 -20.72 0.01 -4.41
C ARG A 371 -19.43 -0.12 -3.61
N VAL A 372 -18.68 -1.20 -3.83
CA VAL A 372 -17.50 -1.54 -3.02
C VAL A 372 -16.27 -1.63 -3.91
N ALA A 373 -15.14 -1.06 -3.46
CA ALA A 373 -13.83 -1.32 -4.05
C ALA A 373 -12.92 -2.06 -3.06
N VAL A 374 -12.15 -3.03 -3.54
CA VAL A 374 -11.15 -3.77 -2.77
C VAL A 374 -9.77 -3.56 -3.40
N ILE A 375 -8.82 -3.06 -2.61
CA ILE A 375 -7.44 -2.83 -3.07
C ILE A 375 -6.62 -4.10 -2.86
N ILE A 376 -6.10 -4.65 -3.96
CA ILE A 376 -5.15 -5.76 -3.97
C ILE A 376 -3.75 -5.19 -4.05
N SER A 377 -3.02 -5.18 -2.93
CA SER A 377 -1.78 -4.41 -2.80
C SER A 377 -0.52 -5.10 -3.34
N GLY A 378 -0.57 -6.40 -3.63
CA GLY A 378 0.60 -7.20 -4.00
C GLY A 378 0.23 -8.47 -4.74
N ASN A 379 1.05 -8.84 -5.71
CA ASN A 379 0.83 -9.99 -6.59
C ASN A 379 1.21 -11.32 -5.93
N GLY A 380 0.41 -12.36 -6.14
CA GLY A 380 0.64 -13.69 -5.58
C GLY A 380 1.95 -14.36 -5.97
N LEU A 381 2.54 -13.97 -7.12
CA LEU A 381 3.86 -14.46 -7.54
C LEU A 381 5.00 -14.05 -6.59
N LYS A 382 4.75 -13.09 -5.69
CA LYS A 382 5.73 -12.64 -4.68
C LYS A 382 5.85 -13.60 -3.49
N ASP A 383 4.84 -14.44 -3.26
CA ASP A 383 4.81 -15.42 -2.17
C ASP A 383 4.14 -16.74 -2.59
N VAL A 384 4.81 -17.42 -3.53
CA VAL A 384 4.37 -18.74 -4.02
C VAL A 384 4.33 -19.79 -2.90
N ALA A 385 5.20 -19.67 -1.90
CA ALA A 385 5.25 -20.61 -0.78
C ALA A 385 3.97 -20.54 0.07
N SER A 386 3.45 -19.34 0.36
CA SER A 386 2.15 -19.19 1.03
C SER A 386 0.99 -19.58 0.12
N ALA A 387 1.06 -19.28 -1.18
CA ALA A 387 0.04 -19.70 -2.13
C ALA A 387 -0.09 -21.24 -2.21
N GLN A 388 1.03 -21.97 -2.15
CA GLN A 388 1.02 -23.44 -2.08
C GLN A 388 0.28 -23.98 -0.86
N LYS A 389 0.31 -23.29 0.28
CA LYS A 389 -0.44 -23.69 1.49
C LYS A 389 -1.96 -23.51 1.34
N ALA A 390 -2.41 -22.70 0.38
CA ALA A 390 -3.82 -22.41 0.15
C ALA A 390 -4.52 -23.42 -0.79
N VAL A 391 -3.78 -24.35 -1.40
CA VAL A 391 -4.30 -25.27 -2.42
C VAL A 391 -3.81 -26.70 -2.21
N PRO A 392 -4.56 -27.73 -2.65
CA PRO A 392 -4.05 -29.09 -2.67
C PRO A 392 -2.89 -29.24 -3.68
N PRO A 393 -1.98 -30.21 -3.46
CA PRO A 393 -0.91 -30.49 -4.41
C PRO A 393 -1.48 -31.00 -5.75
N ALA A 394 -0.72 -30.80 -6.82
CA ALA A 394 -1.07 -31.33 -8.13
C ALA A 394 -1.13 -32.87 -8.11
N ALA A 395 -2.19 -33.44 -8.70
CA ALA A 395 -2.29 -34.88 -8.90
C ALA A 395 -1.18 -35.36 -9.86
N LYS A 396 -0.57 -36.49 -9.53
CA LYS A 396 0.37 -37.19 -10.42
C LYS A 396 -0.43 -38.22 -11.22
N VAL A 397 -0.19 -38.29 -12.52
CA VAL A 397 -0.86 -39.21 -13.44
C VAL A 397 0.19 -39.77 -14.40
N ALA A 398 0.19 -41.08 -14.67
CA ALA A 398 1.05 -41.63 -15.70
C ALA A 398 0.52 -41.26 -17.11
N PRO A 399 1.33 -41.35 -18.17
CA PRO A 399 0.95 -40.89 -19.50
C PRO A 399 -0.01 -41.87 -20.20
N ASN A 400 -1.14 -42.20 -19.57
CA ASN A 400 -2.19 -43.06 -20.10
C ASN A 400 -3.59 -42.54 -19.72
N MET A 401 -4.56 -42.85 -20.57
CA MET A 401 -5.94 -42.38 -20.41
C MET A 401 -6.70 -43.06 -19.28
N GLU A 402 -6.40 -44.33 -18.98
CA GLU A 402 -7.12 -45.09 -17.96
C GLU A 402 -6.93 -44.48 -16.56
N GLU A 403 -5.68 -44.13 -16.22
CA GLU A 403 -5.36 -43.50 -14.95
C GLU A 403 -5.92 -42.07 -14.86
N LEU A 404 -5.86 -41.31 -15.97
CA LEU A 404 -6.45 -39.98 -16.02
C LEU A 404 -7.96 -40.01 -15.79
N ILE A 405 -8.69 -40.94 -16.43
CA ILE A 405 -10.13 -41.13 -16.21
C ILE A 405 -10.40 -41.43 -14.75
N LYS A 406 -9.63 -42.34 -14.13
CA LYS A 406 -9.78 -42.70 -12.71
C LYS A 406 -9.58 -41.51 -11.77
N ILE A 407 -8.69 -40.57 -12.11
CA ILE A 407 -8.43 -39.36 -11.32
C ILE A 407 -9.54 -38.32 -11.49
N LEU A 408 -10.10 -38.18 -12.72
CA LEU A 408 -11.11 -37.17 -13.03
C LEU A 408 -12.51 -37.53 -12.52
N GLY A 409 -12.78 -38.82 -12.27
CA GLY A 409 -14.10 -39.32 -11.84
C GLY A 409 -14.93 -39.74 -13.04
#